data_AF-A0A8T5MB50-F1
#
_entry.id   AF-A0A8T5MB50-F1
#
_cell.length_a   1.000
_cell.length_b   1.000
_cell.length_c   1.000
_cell.angle_alpha   90.00
_cell.angle_beta   90.00
_cell.angle_gamma   90.00
#
_symmetry.space_group_name_H-M   'P 1'
#
loop_
_entity.id
_entity.type
_entity.pdbx_description
1 polymer ?
#
loop_
_entity_poly.entity_id
_entity_poly.type
_entity_poly.pdbx_seq_one_letter_code
_entity_poly.pdbx_strand_id
1 'polypeptide(L)'
;LWGLAVWGFLHMSGGALRIGSEKIYGLVLIPIVGEPYNILRYDHLGHIFGFGVATLVMFVLLKPLIKFPIKNWWKISLIIMMAGMGVGAFNEVVEFVTTVFVSETGVGGYINTSLDLVSNLIGACLAMLYIQLKKGEI
;
A
#
# COMPACT_ATOMS: atom_id res chain seq x y z
N LEU A 1 -9.39 -12.43 0.43
CA LEU A 1 -9.93 -12.26 1.79
C LEU A 1 -8.84 -12.29 2.85
N TRP A 2 -8.03 -13.35 2.96
CA TRP A 2 -6.91 -13.40 3.92
C TRP A 2 -5.94 -12.21 3.86
N GLY A 3 -5.51 -11.79 2.67
CA GLY A 3 -4.63 -10.62 2.53
C GLY A 3 -5.23 -9.32 3.10
N LEU A 4 -6.53 -9.07 2.89
CA LEU A 4 -7.21 -7.89 3.43
C LEU A 4 -7.33 -7.97 4.95
N ALA A 5 -7.59 -9.17 5.49
CA ALA A 5 -7.66 -9.38 6.94
C ALA A 5 -6.30 -9.14 7.62
N VAL A 6 -5.21 -9.66 7.02
CA VAL A 6 -3.85 -9.43 7.51
C VAL A 6 -3.51 -7.95 7.44
N TRP A 7 -3.83 -7.28 6.32
CA TRP A 7 -3.57 -5.84 6.18
C TRP A 7 -4.34 -5.02 7.23
N GLY A 8 -5.65 -5.29 7.39
CA GLY A 8 -6.46 -4.62 8.42
C GLY A 8 -5.91 -4.83 9.83
N PHE A 9 -5.47 -6.05 10.15
CA PHE A 9 -4.84 -6.35 11.44
C PHE A 9 -3.53 -5.56 11.63
N LEU A 10 -2.65 -5.53 10.62
CA LEU A 10 -1.37 -4.81 10.70
C LEU A 10 -1.56 -3.29 10.81
N HIS A 11 -2.51 -2.73 10.06
CA HIS A 11 -2.84 -1.31 10.08
C HIS A 11 -3.43 -0.90 11.45
N MET A 12 -4.39 -1.67 11.98
CA MET A 12 -4.92 -1.43 13.34
C MET A 12 -3.84 -1.57 14.41
N SER A 13 -2.94 -2.55 14.27
CA SER A 13 -1.82 -2.74 15.20
C SER A 13 -0.85 -1.56 15.18
N GLY A 14 -0.59 -0.96 14.02
CA GLY A 14 0.29 0.19 13.87
C GLY A 14 -0.15 1.40 14.70
N GLY A 15 -1.47 1.65 14.74
CA GLY A 15 -2.07 2.78 15.45
C GLY A 15 -2.40 2.52 16.92
N ALA A 16 -2.74 1.27 17.26
CA ALA A 16 -3.17 0.88 18.60
C ALA A 16 -2.01 0.52 19.54
N LEU A 17 -0.93 -0.06 19.01
CA LEU A 17 0.21 -0.50 19.81
C LEU A 17 1.29 0.58 19.87
N ARG A 18 2.00 0.62 21.00
CA ARG A 18 3.09 1.56 21.27
C ARG A 18 4.32 0.83 21.81
N ILE A 19 5.51 1.29 21.43
CA ILE A 19 6.78 0.88 22.01
C ILE A 19 7.38 2.13 22.68
N GLY A 20 7.40 2.14 24.02
CA GLY A 20 7.70 3.36 24.78
C GLY A 20 6.62 4.42 24.58
N SER A 21 7.01 5.64 24.22
CA SER A 21 6.10 6.74 23.92
C SER A 21 5.61 6.78 22.47
N GLU A 22 6.24 6.02 21.56
CA GLU A 22 5.96 6.08 20.13
C GLU A 22 4.98 5.00 19.67
N LYS A 23 4.14 5.33 18.69
CA LYS A 23 3.30 4.34 17.99
C LYS A 23 4.15 3.49 17.05
N ILE A 24 3.73 2.24 16.81
CA ILE A 24 4.49 1.33 15.93
C ILE A 24 4.65 1.88 14.51
N TYR A 25 3.71 2.70 14.01
CA TYR A 25 3.86 3.37 12.71
C TYR A 25 5.19 4.10 12.52
N GLY A 26 5.67 4.81 13.54
CA GLY A 26 6.91 5.58 13.47
C GLY A 26 8.18 4.73 13.55
N LEU A 27 8.06 3.44 13.87
CA LEU A 27 9.21 2.58 14.12
C LEU A 27 9.99 2.33 12.83
N VAL A 28 11.21 2.88 12.76
CA VAL A 28 12.19 2.56 11.71
C VAL A 28 12.70 1.14 11.95
N LEU A 29 12.37 0.22 11.05
CA LEU A 29 12.75 -1.18 11.19
C LEU A 29 14.22 -1.39 10.78
N ILE A 30 14.62 -0.74 9.68
CA ILE A 30 15.98 -0.81 9.16
C ILE A 30 16.38 0.60 8.72
N PRO A 31 17.31 1.27 9.41
CA PRO A 31 17.71 2.64 9.07
C PRO A 31 18.64 2.65 7.86
N ILE A 32 18.05 2.57 6.65
CA ILE A 32 18.81 2.65 5.39
C ILE A 32 19.20 4.12 5.10
N VAL A 33 18.28 5.05 5.36
CA VAL A 33 18.47 6.49 5.19
C VAL A 33 17.93 7.17 6.44
N GLY A 34 18.69 8.09 7.03
CA GLY A 34 18.28 8.85 8.22
C GLY A 34 17.30 9.98 7.90
N GLU A 35 17.16 10.90 8.85
CA GLU A 35 16.36 12.12 8.70
C GLU A 35 16.73 12.91 7.43
N PRO A 36 15.75 13.48 6.69
CA PRO A 36 14.31 13.54 6.99
C PRO A 36 13.50 12.32 6.50
N TYR A 37 14.12 11.33 5.86
CA TYR A 37 13.40 10.31 5.09
C TYR A 37 13.10 9.03 5.88
N ASN A 38 14.01 8.58 6.75
CA ASN A 38 13.80 7.41 7.62
C ASN A 38 13.13 6.22 6.90
N ILE A 39 13.74 5.77 5.80
CA ILE A 39 13.16 4.75 4.93
C ILE A 39 13.02 3.40 5.68
N LEU A 40 12.05 2.56 5.27
CA LEU A 40 11.66 1.29 5.92
C LEU A 40 11.14 1.41 7.37
N ARG A 41 10.23 2.37 7.60
CA ARG A 41 9.30 2.32 8.73
C ARG A 41 8.35 1.13 8.62
N TYR A 42 7.78 0.73 9.76
CA TYR A 42 6.69 -0.24 9.81
C TYR A 42 5.55 0.12 8.85
N ASP A 43 5.24 1.42 8.77
CA ASP A 43 4.21 1.96 7.89
C ASP A 43 4.43 1.57 6.42
N HIS A 44 5.64 1.79 5.90
CA HIS A 44 6.01 1.46 4.52
C HIS A 44 5.80 -0.02 4.18
N LEU A 45 6.05 -0.94 5.12
CA LEU A 45 5.76 -2.37 4.90
C LEU A 45 4.27 -2.65 4.87
N GLY A 46 3.50 -2.01 5.76
CA GLY A 46 2.05 -2.03 5.75
C GLY A 46 1.49 -1.54 4.41
N HIS A 47 2.07 -0.48 3.85
CA HIS A 47 1.72 0.06 2.53
C HIS A 47 2.08 -0.88 1.38
N ILE A 48 3.31 -1.39 1.33
CA ILE A 48 3.73 -2.35 0.29
C ILE A 48 2.79 -3.57 0.28
N PHE A 49 2.56 -4.18 1.43
CA PHE A 49 1.69 -5.35 1.53
C PHE A 49 0.23 -5.00 1.25
N GLY A 50 -0.29 -3.99 1.94
CA GLY A 50 -1.69 -3.57 1.86
C GLY A 50 -2.11 -3.17 0.46
N PHE A 51 -1.33 -2.32 -0.20
CA PHE A 51 -1.66 -1.86 -1.55
C PHE A 51 -1.24 -2.83 -2.65
N GLY A 52 -0.34 -3.77 -2.37
CA GLY A 52 -0.20 -4.99 -3.17
C GLY A 52 -1.49 -5.81 -3.15
N VAL A 53 -2.06 -6.08 -1.96
CA VAL A 53 -3.34 -6.77 -1.82
C VAL A 53 -4.48 -5.98 -2.47
N ALA A 54 -4.54 -4.66 -2.28
CA ALA A 54 -5.55 -3.80 -2.91
C ALA A 54 -5.45 -3.87 -4.44
N THR A 55 -4.24 -3.89 -5.00
CA THR A 55 -4.03 -4.06 -6.45
C THR A 55 -4.54 -5.42 -6.95
N LEU A 56 -4.33 -6.50 -6.20
CA LEU A 56 -4.92 -7.81 -6.51
C LEU A 56 -6.46 -7.78 -6.47
N VAL A 57 -7.04 -7.08 -5.50
CA VAL A 57 -8.50 -6.87 -5.42
C VAL A 57 -8.98 -6.10 -6.65
N MET A 58 -8.31 -5.01 -7.04
CA MET A 58 -8.66 -4.26 -8.26
C MET A 58 -8.56 -5.14 -9.51
N PHE A 59 -7.57 -6.03 -9.60
CA PHE A 59 -7.52 -7.00 -10.70
C PHE A 59 -8.75 -7.91 -10.71
N VAL A 60 -9.15 -8.47 -9.57
CA VAL A 60 -10.34 -9.34 -9.46
C VAL A 60 -11.61 -8.58 -9.86
N LEU A 61 -11.77 -7.33 -9.41
CA LEU A 61 -12.92 -6.50 -9.75
C LEU A 61 -12.96 -6.12 -11.23
N LEU A 62 -11.80 -5.87 -11.84
CA LEU A 62 -11.69 -5.50 -13.26
C LEU A 62 -11.72 -6.72 -14.19
N LYS A 63 -11.39 -7.92 -13.71
CA LYS A 63 -11.31 -9.15 -14.52
C LYS A 63 -12.55 -9.39 -15.40
N PRO A 64 -13.80 -9.24 -14.92
CA PRO A 64 -14.99 -9.43 -15.75
C PRO A 64 -15.13 -8.41 -16.90
N LEU A 65 -14.46 -7.26 -16.81
CA LEU A 65 -14.48 -6.21 -17.83
C LEU A 65 -13.36 -6.39 -18.87
N ILE A 66 -12.43 -7.31 -18.65
CA ILE A 66 -11.29 -7.57 -19.53
C ILE A 66 -11.66 -8.64 -20.56
N LYS A 67 -11.40 -8.35 -21.84
CA LYS A 67 -11.56 -9.33 -22.92
C LYS A 67 -10.37 -10.29 -22.96
N PHE A 68 -10.66 -11.59 -22.83
CA PHE A 68 -9.66 -12.66 -22.94
C PHE A 68 -9.70 -13.32 -24.34
N PRO A 69 -8.55 -13.81 -24.86
CA PRO A 69 -7.21 -13.71 -24.27
C PRO A 69 -6.64 -12.28 -24.37
N ILE A 70 -5.89 -11.86 -23.36
CA ILE A 70 -5.30 -10.52 -23.31
C ILE A 70 -4.17 -10.42 -24.34
N LYS A 71 -4.38 -9.60 -25.37
CA LYS A 71 -3.38 -9.36 -26.43
C LYS A 71 -2.20 -8.50 -25.96
N ASN A 72 -2.47 -7.48 -25.12
CA ASN A 72 -1.45 -6.54 -24.66
C ASN A 72 -1.52 -6.39 -23.14
N TRP A 73 -0.71 -7.22 -22.47
CA TRP A 73 -0.60 -7.24 -21.01
C TRP A 73 -0.04 -5.96 -20.42
N TRP A 74 0.76 -5.19 -21.16
CA TRP A 74 1.30 -3.92 -20.67
C TRP A 74 0.17 -2.92 -20.34
N LYS A 75 -0.78 -2.75 -21.26
CA LYS A 75 -1.92 -1.83 -21.06
C LYS A 75 -2.79 -2.24 -19.87
N ILE A 76 -3.08 -3.53 -19.76
CA ILE A 76 -3.89 -4.07 -18.66
C ILE A 76 -3.16 -3.93 -17.32
N SER A 77 -1.85 -4.24 -17.28
CA SER A 77 -1.02 -4.07 -16.09
C SER A 77 -1.02 -2.63 -15.60
N LEU A 78 -0.84 -1.66 -16.50
CA LEU A 78 -0.84 -0.24 -16.15
C LEU A 78 -2.19 0.18 -15.55
N ILE A 79 -3.32 -0.23 -16.14
CA ILE A 79 -4.66 0.11 -15.63
C ILE A 79 -4.87 -0.46 -14.21
N ILE A 80 -4.50 -1.73 -13.99
CA ILE A 80 -4.64 -2.39 -12.69
C ILE A 80 -3.76 -1.72 -11.64
N MET A 81 -2.49 -1.40 -11.97
CA MET A 81 -1.60 -0.69 -11.07
C MET A 81 -2.13 0.69 -10.72
N MET A 82 -2.60 1.44 -11.72
CA MET A 82 -3.21 2.76 -11.48
C MET A 82 -4.46 2.66 -10.60
N ALA A 83 -5.26 1.61 -10.76
CA ALA A 83 -6.40 1.36 -9.91
C ALA A 83 -5.99 1.07 -8.46
N GLY A 84 -4.99 0.21 -8.23
CA GLY A 84 -4.44 -0.07 -6.90
C GLY A 84 -3.80 1.16 -6.26
N MET A 85 -3.02 1.92 -7.02
CA MET A 85 -2.46 3.21 -6.62
C MET A 85 -3.54 4.22 -6.26
N GLY A 86 -4.69 4.21 -6.95
CA GLY A 86 -5.84 5.04 -6.61
C GLY A 86 -6.42 4.71 -5.23
N VAL A 87 -6.46 3.42 -4.85
CA VAL A 87 -6.83 3.01 -3.49
C VAL A 87 -5.80 3.52 -2.47
N GLY A 88 -4.51 3.43 -2.81
CA GLY A 88 -3.40 4.02 -2.05
C GLY A 88 -3.56 5.51 -1.82
N ALA A 89 -3.75 6.28 -2.88
CA ALA A 89 -3.95 7.72 -2.79
C ALA A 89 -5.21 8.07 -1.97
N PHE A 90 -6.28 7.27 -2.07
CA PHE A 90 -7.46 7.46 -1.25
C PHE A 90 -7.18 7.23 0.25
N ASN A 91 -6.34 6.25 0.59
CA ASN A 91 -5.87 6.05 1.97
C ASN A 91 -5.12 7.29 2.48
N GLU A 92 -4.20 7.85 1.70
CA GLU A 92 -3.49 9.09 2.07
C GLU A 92 -4.45 10.27 2.33
N VAL A 93 -5.54 10.37 1.57
CA VAL A 93 -6.57 11.38 1.80
C VAL A 93 -7.25 11.16 3.16
N VAL A 94 -7.55 9.91 3.53
CA VAL A 94 -8.12 9.57 4.84
C VAL A 94 -7.14 9.86 5.98
N GLU A 95 -5.85 9.57 5.80
CA GLU A 95 -4.81 9.88 6.78
C GLU A 95 -4.58 11.39 6.93
N PHE A 96 -4.61 12.13 5.83
CA PHE A 96 -4.58 13.59 5.84
C PHE A 96 -5.75 14.16 6.63
N VAL A 97 -6.97 13.70 6.35
CA VAL A 97 -8.17 14.10 7.12
C VAL A 97 -7.99 13.80 8.60
N THR A 98 -7.48 12.61 8.94
CA THR A 98 -7.24 12.22 10.34
C THR A 98 -6.21 13.14 11.00
N THR A 99 -5.15 13.52 10.30
CA THR A 99 -4.10 14.43 10.79
C THR A 99 -4.62 15.85 10.99
N VAL A 100 -5.62 16.29 10.22
CA VAL A 100 -6.27 17.60 10.41
C VAL A 100 -7.11 17.64 11.70
N PHE A 101 -7.75 16.52 12.07
CA PHE A 101 -8.67 16.48 13.22
C PHE A 101 -8.05 15.93 14.51
N VAL A 102 -6.97 15.15 14.41
CA VAL A 102 -6.30 14.49 15.53
C VAL A 102 -4.85 14.95 15.57
N SER A 103 -4.46 15.59 16.66
CA SER A 103 -3.05 15.92 16.90
C SER A 103 -2.24 14.65 17.18
N GLU A 104 -0.99 14.60 16.70
CA GLU A 104 -0.04 13.51 17.00
C GLU A 104 -0.52 12.10 16.54
N THR A 105 -0.98 12.01 15.30
CA THR A 105 -1.31 10.73 14.66
C THR A 105 -0.08 9.85 14.47
N GLY A 106 1.09 10.46 14.24
CA GLY A 106 2.34 9.75 13.93
C GLY A 106 2.42 9.27 12.47
N VAL A 107 1.47 9.70 11.63
CA VAL A 107 1.37 9.44 10.19
C VAL A 107 1.05 10.76 9.45
N GLY A 108 1.29 10.80 8.15
CA GLY A 108 1.04 11.98 7.31
C GLY A 108 2.19 13.01 7.29
N GLY A 109 1.93 14.14 6.64
CA GLY A 109 2.97 15.11 6.28
C GLY A 109 3.64 14.76 4.95
N TYR A 110 4.24 15.77 4.30
CA TYR A 110 4.68 15.65 2.90
C TYR A 110 5.64 14.48 2.65
N ILE A 111 6.62 14.27 3.52
CA ILE A 111 7.62 13.22 3.36
C ILE A 111 7.03 11.82 3.60
N ASN A 112 6.22 11.62 4.66
CA ASN A 112 5.58 10.33 4.94
C ASN A 112 4.68 9.94 3.77
N THR A 113 3.70 10.79 3.43
CA THR A 113 2.76 10.54 2.34
C THR A 113 3.47 10.29 1.00
N SER A 114 4.59 10.98 0.73
CA SER A 114 5.36 10.71 -0.49
C SER A 114 6.00 9.32 -0.48
N LEU A 115 6.56 8.90 0.67
CA LEU A 115 7.15 7.57 0.84
C LEU A 115 6.09 6.47 0.87
N ASP A 116 4.90 6.75 1.40
CA ASP A 116 3.75 5.87 1.38
C ASP A 116 3.28 5.63 -0.05
N LEU A 117 3.17 6.68 -0.88
CA LEU A 117 2.88 6.54 -2.31
C LEU A 117 3.95 5.73 -3.05
N VAL A 118 5.24 5.90 -2.72
CA VAL A 118 6.32 5.06 -3.26
C VAL A 118 6.15 3.60 -2.83
N SER A 119 5.82 3.37 -1.56
CA SER A 119 5.54 2.04 -0.99
C SER A 119 4.33 1.37 -1.67
N ASN A 120 3.27 2.14 -1.93
CA ASN A 120 2.09 1.72 -2.68
C ASN A 120 2.47 1.27 -4.08
N LEU A 121 3.34 2.03 -4.76
CA LEU A 121 3.81 1.71 -6.11
C LEU A 121 4.61 0.40 -6.13
N ILE A 122 5.49 0.19 -5.14
CA ILE A 122 6.23 -1.07 -4.99
C ILE A 122 5.24 -2.23 -4.80
N GLY A 123 4.25 -2.07 -3.92
CA GLY A 123 3.20 -3.06 -3.71
C GLY A 123 2.43 -3.41 -4.99
N ALA A 124 2.01 -2.39 -5.75
CA ALA A 124 1.30 -2.55 -7.02
C ALA A 124 2.16 -3.28 -8.08
N CYS A 125 3.45 -2.95 -8.18
CA CYS A 125 4.40 -3.65 -9.04
C CYS A 125 4.53 -5.14 -8.68
N LEU A 126 4.68 -5.45 -7.38
CA LEU A 126 4.77 -6.84 -6.90
C LEU A 126 3.49 -7.63 -7.16
N ALA A 127 2.33 -7.02 -6.95
CA ALA A 127 1.03 -7.62 -7.27
C ALA A 127 0.90 -7.93 -8.77
N MET A 128 1.32 -7.01 -9.63
CA MET A 128 1.32 -7.24 -11.08
C MET A 128 2.31 -8.33 -11.49
N LEU A 129 3.51 -8.36 -10.91
CA LEU A 129 4.48 -9.43 -11.14
C LEU A 129 3.87 -10.78 -10.78
N TYR A 130 3.20 -10.88 -9.62
CA TYR A 130 2.49 -12.09 -9.21
C TYR A 130 1.42 -12.51 -10.23
N ILE A 131 0.57 -11.58 -10.70
CA ILE A 131 -0.44 -11.88 -11.74
C ILE A 131 0.22 -12.38 -13.03
N GLN A 132 1.31 -11.76 -13.47
CA GLN A 132 2.02 -12.16 -14.69
C GLN A 132 2.62 -13.56 -14.60
N LEU A 133 3.16 -13.92 -13.43
CA LEU A 133 3.67 -15.27 -13.16
C LEU A 133 2.55 -16.31 -13.13
N LYS A 134 1.35 -15.92 -12.70
CA LYS A 134 0.19 -16.80 -12.56
C LYS A 134 -0.77 -16.79 -13.75
N LYS A 135 -0.50 -16.02 -14.82
CA LYS A 135 -1.41 -15.85 -15.97
C LYS A 135 -1.82 -17.14 -16.69
N GLY A 136 -1.08 -18.24 -16.53
CA GLY A 136 -1.45 -19.55 -17.07
C GLY A 136 -2.51 -20.30 -16.25
N GLU A 137 -2.74 -19.87 -15.01
CA GLU A 137 -3.71 -20.45 -14.07
C GLU A 137 -4.97 -19.56 -13.90
N ILE A 138 -4.96 -18.34 -14.46
CA ILE A 138 -5.96 -17.27 -14.26
C ILE A 138 -6.78 -17.06 -15.52
#